data_AF-A0A523P9W2-F1
#
_entry.id   AF-A0A523P9W2-F1
#
_cell.length_a   1.000
_cell.length_b   1.000
_cell.length_c   1.000
_cell.angle_alpha   90.00
_cell.angle_beta   90.00
_cell.angle_gamma   90.00
#
_symmetry.space_group_name_H-M   'P 1'
#
loop_
_entity.id
_entity.type
_entity.pdbx_description
1 polymer ?
#
loop_
_entity_poly.entity_id
_entity_poly.type
_entity_poly.pdbx_seq_one_letter_code
_entity_poly.pdbx_strand_id
1 'polypeptide(L)'
;MASSAFEHQGRRRISALKLDFDTYVHRVTGARHFHMGCEDPNNAFMVAFPTLPADSTGVAHILEHTALCGSRRYPVRDPFFMMLRRSLNTYMNAFTSGDSTAYPFATQNRKDFSNLLGVYLDAVFFPTLDPLDFAQEGWRFDVDPSDDAALLYKGVVYNEMKGAMSAPSMQLWYQLQSAIFRETVYHFNSGGDPSCIPELTHAQLKAFHAKHYHPTHAIFMTYGNFPVSEHHAQIESLALNEFSKNSESMSWDLEPRLVSPIVVNGNYAVTDVSELKRSTHVVWGWLLGESADPKTLLEAHLLAGILLDHSASPLRHYLETTALADAPSELCGLDDSGRELVFCCGVEGTEYEHVDQLNDEILRVLEDVAAAGVEHRSLVAILDRMEMAQRDIGGGGYPYGLQLMGRALPGALYGADPSALLDIDGVLADLRDRIGDPGYIESLVRDCLVNNRHRICAVMRPDEHKFERDKASESARLAAMLKGKNAISLPQIRAQAARLKSRQDEPANAEILPKLTLADVPRRRPEVSGGTTT
;
A
#
# COMPACT_ATOMS: atom_id res chain seq x y z
N MET A 1 -2.11 41.72 -9.22
CA MET A 1 -2.55 40.40 -8.71
C MET A 1 -1.37 39.46 -8.84
N ALA A 2 -0.85 38.91 -7.74
CA ALA A 2 0.22 37.91 -7.82
C ALA A 2 -0.31 36.69 -8.59
N SER A 3 0.43 36.18 -9.57
CA SER A 3 0.05 34.95 -10.27
C SER A 3 0.06 33.78 -9.28
N SER A 4 -0.90 32.86 -9.38
CA SER A 4 -0.89 31.63 -8.59
C SER A 4 0.45 30.89 -8.73
N ALA A 5 0.98 30.36 -7.63
CA ALA A 5 2.19 29.54 -7.61
C ALA A 5 2.02 28.25 -8.44
N PHE A 6 0.78 27.84 -8.68
CA PHE A 6 0.42 26.71 -9.51
C PHE A 6 -0.12 27.17 -10.87
N GLU A 7 0.25 26.45 -11.92
CA GLU A 7 -0.26 26.60 -13.27
C GLU A 7 -1.31 25.52 -13.55
N HIS A 8 -2.49 25.93 -14.00
CA HIS A 8 -3.54 25.01 -14.44
C HIS A 8 -3.17 24.40 -15.79
N GLN A 9 -3.15 23.07 -15.86
CA GLN A 9 -2.82 22.31 -17.07
C GLN A 9 -4.06 21.82 -17.82
N GLY A 10 -5.17 21.61 -17.12
CA GLY A 10 -6.40 21.15 -17.74
C GLY A 10 -7.48 20.74 -16.74
N ARG A 11 -8.69 20.58 -17.27
CA ARG A 11 -9.88 20.14 -16.54
C ARG A 11 -10.59 19.03 -17.31
N ARG A 12 -11.04 17.99 -16.61
CA ARG A 12 -11.97 16.96 -17.12
C ARG A 12 -13.20 16.89 -16.22
N ARG A 13 -14.41 16.96 -16.81
CA ARG A 13 -15.65 16.71 -16.08
C ARG A 13 -15.92 15.21 -16.06
N ILE A 14 -16.01 14.60 -14.88
CA ILE A 14 -16.37 13.18 -14.73
C ILE A 14 -17.82 13.12 -14.28
N SER A 15 -18.72 12.96 -15.26
CA SER A 15 -20.17 13.09 -15.04
C SER A 15 -20.73 12.02 -14.10
N ALA A 16 -20.27 10.77 -14.23
CA ALA A 16 -20.68 9.66 -13.36
C ALA A 16 -20.39 9.92 -11.87
N LEU A 17 -19.28 10.63 -11.58
CA LEU A 17 -18.86 10.95 -10.22
C LEU A 17 -19.28 12.38 -9.79
N LYS A 18 -19.96 13.12 -10.67
CA LYS A 18 -20.41 14.51 -10.47
C LYS A 18 -19.30 15.50 -10.05
N LEU A 19 -18.06 15.26 -10.45
CA LEU A 19 -16.90 16.07 -10.06
C LEU A 19 -16.14 16.66 -11.26
N ASP A 20 -15.42 17.75 -11.01
CA ASP A 20 -14.41 18.31 -11.91
C ASP A 20 -13.03 17.84 -11.47
N PHE A 21 -12.29 17.19 -12.36
CA PHE A 21 -10.91 16.79 -12.15
C PHE A 21 -9.98 17.85 -12.79
N ASP A 22 -9.31 18.64 -11.96
CA ASP A 22 -8.37 19.67 -12.39
C ASP A 22 -6.91 19.25 -12.14
N THR A 23 -6.06 19.46 -13.14
CA THR A 23 -4.61 19.21 -13.04
C THR A 23 -3.84 20.52 -12.96
N TYR A 24 -2.91 20.59 -12.01
CA TYR A 24 -2.04 21.73 -11.79
C TYR A 24 -0.58 21.30 -11.63
N VAL A 25 0.34 22.19 -11.98
CA VAL A 25 1.78 22.02 -11.77
C VAL A 25 2.35 23.24 -11.04
N HIS A 26 3.11 23.01 -9.98
CA HIS A 26 3.80 24.06 -9.27
C HIS A 26 4.92 24.65 -10.13
N ARG A 27 4.95 25.98 -10.30
CA ARG A 27 5.83 26.67 -11.26
C ARG A 27 7.31 26.51 -10.96
N VAL A 28 7.69 26.45 -9.67
CA VAL A 28 9.11 26.45 -9.27
C VAL A 28 9.65 25.04 -9.11
N THR A 29 8.90 24.13 -8.47
CA THR A 29 9.39 22.77 -8.16
C THR A 29 8.97 21.74 -9.20
N GLY A 30 7.90 21.99 -9.96
CA GLY A 30 7.28 21.00 -10.84
C GLY A 30 6.35 20.01 -10.12
N ALA A 31 6.10 20.18 -8.81
CA ALA A 31 5.19 19.33 -8.06
C ALA A 31 3.80 19.30 -8.71
N ARG A 32 3.19 18.12 -8.80
CA ARG A 32 1.87 17.94 -9.43
C ARG A 32 0.77 18.01 -8.38
N HIS A 33 -0.33 18.67 -8.72
CA HIS A 33 -1.52 18.72 -7.88
C HIS A 33 -2.77 18.38 -8.68
N PHE A 34 -3.52 17.40 -8.19
CA PHE A 34 -4.79 16.96 -8.77
C PHE A 34 -5.94 17.31 -7.82
N HIS A 35 -6.91 18.09 -8.29
CA HIS A 35 -8.06 18.50 -7.49
C HIS A 35 -9.34 17.88 -8.04
N MET A 36 -10.08 17.19 -7.16
CA MET A 36 -11.38 16.59 -7.44
C MET A 36 -12.47 17.47 -6.82
N GLY A 37 -12.87 18.52 -7.55
CA GLY A 37 -13.84 19.51 -7.08
C GLY A 37 -15.27 19.00 -7.19
N CYS A 38 -15.99 18.99 -6.06
CA CYS A 38 -17.39 18.57 -6.01
C CYS A 38 -18.13 19.19 -4.81
N GLU A 39 -19.46 19.06 -4.77
CA GLU A 39 -20.31 19.57 -3.69
C GLU A 39 -20.37 18.60 -2.49
N ASP A 40 -19.22 18.12 -2.02
CA ASP A 40 -19.09 17.26 -0.84
C ASP A 40 -18.42 18.04 0.31
N PRO A 41 -19.06 18.17 1.48
CA PRO A 41 -18.46 18.85 2.63
C PRO A 41 -17.30 18.08 3.27
N ASN A 42 -17.17 16.77 3.03
CA ASN A 42 -16.09 15.97 3.60
C ASN A 42 -14.83 16.06 2.74
N ASN A 43 -14.04 17.10 2.98
CA ASN A 43 -12.86 17.41 2.20
C ASN A 43 -11.70 16.50 2.58
N ALA A 44 -10.92 16.09 1.60
CA ALA A 44 -9.77 15.22 1.79
C ALA A 44 -8.50 15.80 1.15
N PHE A 45 -7.37 15.43 1.72
CA PHE A 45 -6.03 15.74 1.21
C PHE A 45 -5.19 14.47 1.25
N MET A 46 -4.32 14.32 0.26
CA MET A 46 -3.26 13.32 0.24
C MET A 46 -2.01 13.95 -0.37
N VAL A 47 -0.86 13.67 0.23
CA VAL A 47 0.44 13.83 -0.44
C VAL A 47 1.10 12.46 -0.52
N ALA A 48 1.53 12.08 -1.73
CA ALA A 48 2.20 10.83 -2.00
C ALA A 48 3.59 11.08 -2.58
N PHE A 49 4.53 10.19 -2.22
CA PHE A 49 5.90 10.21 -2.67
C PHE A 49 6.25 8.87 -3.31
N PRO A 50 6.87 8.86 -4.50
CA PRO A 50 7.62 7.72 -5.00
C PRO A 50 8.68 7.32 -3.96
N THR A 51 8.61 6.12 -3.41
CA THR A 51 9.57 5.59 -2.43
C THR A 51 10.05 4.23 -2.91
N LEU A 52 11.24 4.20 -3.51
CA LEU A 52 11.76 3.00 -4.18
C LEU A 52 12.85 2.35 -3.31
N PRO A 53 12.50 1.41 -2.39
CA PRO A 53 13.48 0.67 -1.62
C PRO A 53 14.43 -0.14 -2.53
N ALA A 54 15.69 -0.26 -2.10
CA ALA A 54 16.70 -1.07 -2.79
C ALA A 54 17.07 -2.33 -1.99
N ASP A 55 16.37 -2.58 -0.89
CA ASP A 55 16.56 -3.69 0.03
C ASP A 55 15.27 -3.91 0.85
N SER A 56 15.23 -5.00 1.62
CA SER A 56 14.10 -5.35 2.51
C SER A 56 14.28 -4.80 3.93
N THR A 57 15.03 -3.70 4.12
CA THR A 57 15.24 -3.13 5.46
C THR A 57 14.01 -2.41 6.02
N GLY A 58 12.97 -2.22 5.20
CA GLY A 58 11.77 -1.48 5.59
C GLY A 58 11.98 0.04 5.66
N VAL A 59 13.00 0.58 4.99
CA VAL A 59 13.36 2.02 5.09
C VAL A 59 12.20 2.96 4.76
N ALA A 60 11.34 2.61 3.80
CA ALA A 60 10.16 3.41 3.46
C ALA A 60 9.13 3.41 4.60
N HIS A 61 8.83 2.23 5.15
CA HIS A 61 7.89 2.05 6.25
C HIS A 61 8.38 2.69 7.55
N ILE A 62 9.65 2.51 7.90
CA ILE A 62 10.27 3.16 9.06
C ILE A 62 10.27 4.68 8.88
N LEU A 63 10.54 5.19 7.67
CA LEU A 63 10.48 6.63 7.41
C LEU A 63 9.07 7.18 7.55
N GLU A 64 8.05 6.44 7.13
CA GLU A 64 6.65 6.82 7.31
C GLU A 64 6.32 7.08 8.78
N HIS A 65 6.65 6.13 9.67
CA HIS A 65 6.52 6.32 11.11
C HIS A 65 7.37 7.49 11.63
N THR A 66 8.65 7.53 11.28
CA THR A 66 9.61 8.48 11.87
C THR A 66 9.35 9.93 11.41
N ALA A 67 8.79 10.12 10.21
CA ALA A 67 8.40 11.45 9.72
C ALA A 67 7.28 12.07 10.57
N LEU A 68 6.44 11.23 11.19
CA LEU A 68 5.32 11.63 12.04
C LEU A 68 5.69 11.83 13.52
N CYS A 69 6.95 11.58 13.91
CA CYS A 69 7.42 11.73 15.30
C CYS A 69 7.73 13.16 15.73
N GLY A 70 7.85 14.10 14.78
CA GLY A 70 8.15 15.50 15.06
C GLY A 70 8.78 16.22 13.87
N SER A 71 8.55 17.52 13.76
CA SER A 71 8.99 18.31 12.62
C SER A 71 9.45 19.71 13.02
N ARG A 72 10.01 20.48 12.08
CA ARG A 72 10.63 21.78 12.34
C ARG A 72 9.70 22.80 13.02
N ARG A 73 8.45 22.91 12.59
CA ARG A 73 7.43 23.80 13.21
C ARG A 73 6.75 23.16 14.41
N TYR A 74 6.69 21.82 14.44
CA TYR A 74 6.06 21.06 15.51
C TYR A 74 7.07 20.11 16.17
N PRO A 75 8.09 20.64 16.88
CA PRO A 75 9.14 19.84 17.52
C PRO A 75 8.66 19.26 18.85
N VAL A 76 7.46 18.71 18.84
CA VAL A 76 6.88 17.95 19.95
C VAL A 76 6.91 16.48 19.57
N ARG A 77 6.92 15.60 20.57
CA ARG A 77 6.85 14.17 20.33
C ARG A 77 5.46 13.77 19.83
N ASP A 78 5.43 12.95 18.79
CA ASP A 78 4.22 12.33 18.23
C ASP A 78 3.10 13.33 17.85
N PRO A 79 3.40 14.41 17.08
CA PRO A 79 2.42 15.43 16.70
C PRO A 79 1.19 14.82 16.01
N PHE A 80 1.39 13.77 15.20
CA PHE A 80 0.33 13.02 14.53
C PHE A 80 -0.71 12.46 15.52
N PHE A 81 -0.26 11.70 16.52
CA PHE A 81 -1.16 11.11 17.53
C PHE A 81 -1.83 12.18 18.41
N MET A 82 -1.13 13.28 18.68
CA MET A 82 -1.71 14.40 19.44
C MET A 82 -2.82 15.10 18.64
N MET A 83 -2.69 15.21 17.32
CA MET A 83 -3.69 15.81 16.45
C MET A 83 -5.00 15.01 16.40
N LEU A 84 -4.95 13.67 16.54
CA LEU A 84 -6.17 12.84 16.62
C LEU A 84 -7.16 13.32 17.69
N ARG A 85 -6.66 13.90 18.80
CA ARG A 85 -7.49 14.40 19.91
C ARG A 85 -7.81 15.90 19.82
N ARG A 86 -7.26 16.61 18.83
CA ARG A 86 -7.35 18.08 18.69
C ARG A 86 -8.03 18.53 17.39
N SER A 87 -8.51 17.55 16.62
CA SER A 87 -9.12 17.67 15.31
C SER A 87 -10.54 17.08 15.32
N LEU A 88 -11.36 17.47 14.35
CA LEU A 88 -12.65 16.86 14.01
C LEU A 88 -12.50 16.04 12.72
N ASN A 89 -11.34 15.43 12.50
CA ASN A 89 -11.06 14.60 11.35
C ASN A 89 -12.11 13.49 11.23
N THR A 90 -12.48 13.22 9.98
CA THR A 90 -13.18 11.99 9.64
C THR A 90 -12.20 10.87 9.32
N TYR A 91 -10.93 11.22 9.02
CA TYR A 91 -9.87 10.28 8.72
C TYR A 91 -8.49 10.93 8.89
N MET A 92 -7.54 10.19 9.45
CA MET A 92 -6.12 10.54 9.51
C MET A 92 -5.32 9.24 9.48
N ASN A 93 -4.42 9.09 8.50
CA ASN A 93 -3.50 7.96 8.46
C ASN A 93 -2.24 8.29 7.64
N ALA A 94 -1.37 7.30 7.52
CA ALA A 94 -0.31 7.20 6.54
C ALA A 94 -0.19 5.73 6.07
N PHE A 95 0.37 5.53 4.88
CA PHE A 95 0.48 4.21 4.26
C PHE A 95 1.76 4.07 3.45
N THR A 96 2.35 2.88 3.47
CA THR A 96 3.49 2.50 2.63
C THR A 96 3.10 1.32 1.73
N SER A 97 3.19 1.52 0.40
CA SER A 97 3.05 0.47 -0.62
C SER A 97 4.42 -0.10 -1.00
N GLY A 98 4.49 -0.94 -2.04
CA GLY A 98 5.76 -1.47 -2.57
C GLY A 98 6.72 -0.38 -3.07
N ASP A 99 6.20 0.77 -3.49
CA ASP A 99 6.90 1.77 -4.28
C ASP A 99 6.47 3.22 -4.01
N SER A 100 5.57 3.45 -3.05
CA SER A 100 5.10 4.78 -2.67
C SER A 100 4.75 4.87 -1.18
N THR A 101 4.84 6.07 -0.62
CA THR A 101 4.31 6.39 0.71
C THR A 101 3.31 7.54 0.58
N ALA A 102 2.13 7.40 1.16
CA ALA A 102 1.06 8.39 1.10
C ALA A 102 0.58 8.81 2.48
N TYR A 103 0.29 10.11 2.64
CA TYR A 103 -0.15 10.70 3.91
C TYR A 103 -1.51 11.39 3.73
N PRO A 104 -2.62 10.65 3.90
CA PRO A 104 -3.96 11.21 3.76
C PRO A 104 -4.61 11.66 5.08
N PHE A 105 -5.47 12.67 4.97
CA PHE A 105 -6.47 13.01 5.98
C PHE A 105 -7.76 13.52 5.34
N ALA A 106 -8.85 13.51 6.10
CA ALA A 106 -10.11 14.11 5.70
C ALA A 106 -10.84 14.75 6.89
N THR A 107 -11.58 15.82 6.62
CA THR A 107 -12.36 16.54 7.62
C THR A 107 -13.45 17.39 6.95
N GLN A 108 -14.56 17.57 7.67
CA GLN A 108 -15.63 18.48 7.25
C GLN A 108 -15.42 19.93 7.74
N ASN A 109 -14.45 20.16 8.62
CA ASN A 109 -14.20 21.48 9.20
C ASN A 109 -13.04 22.19 8.48
N ARG A 110 -13.31 23.35 7.89
CA ARG A 110 -12.33 24.11 7.08
C ARG A 110 -11.11 24.60 7.87
N LYS A 111 -11.30 24.97 9.14
CA LYS A 111 -10.19 25.34 10.03
C LYS A 111 -9.36 24.11 10.39
N ASP A 112 -10.02 23.00 10.64
CA ASP A 112 -9.36 21.72 10.91
C ASP A 112 -8.52 21.24 9.72
N PHE A 113 -9.05 21.40 8.50
CA PHE A 113 -8.31 21.09 7.28
C PHE A 113 -7.00 21.88 7.21
N SER A 114 -7.05 23.18 7.52
CA SER A 114 -5.86 24.04 7.57
C SER A 114 -4.86 23.59 8.65
N ASN A 115 -5.36 23.18 9.81
CA ASN A 115 -4.54 22.69 10.91
C ASN A 115 -3.81 21.39 10.52
N LEU A 116 -4.55 20.42 10.00
CA LEU A 116 -4.03 19.11 9.58
C LEU A 116 -3.06 19.28 8.41
N LEU A 117 -3.38 20.09 7.42
CA LEU A 117 -2.49 20.38 6.30
C LEU A 117 -1.15 20.94 6.78
N GLY A 118 -1.17 21.87 7.75
CA GLY A 118 0.05 22.41 8.34
C GLY A 118 0.91 21.34 9.02
N VAL A 119 0.31 20.46 9.81
CA VAL A 119 1.03 19.38 10.51
C VAL A 119 1.58 18.35 9.51
N TYR A 120 0.78 17.90 8.55
CA TYR A 120 1.19 16.91 7.55
C TYR A 120 2.30 17.44 6.64
N LEU A 121 2.17 18.65 6.09
CA LEU A 121 3.20 19.23 5.22
C LEU A 121 4.53 19.43 5.96
N ASP A 122 4.48 19.82 7.24
CA ASP A 122 5.70 19.95 8.02
C ASP A 122 6.35 18.61 8.33
N ALA A 123 5.54 17.60 8.66
CA ALA A 123 6.01 16.24 8.94
C ALA A 123 6.71 15.63 7.72
N VAL A 124 6.14 15.74 6.53
CA VAL A 124 6.72 15.10 5.33
C VAL A 124 7.91 15.87 4.76
N PHE A 125 7.88 17.21 4.74
CA PHE A 125 8.95 18.00 4.11
C PHE A 125 10.06 18.41 5.07
N PHE A 126 9.76 18.58 6.37
CA PHE A 126 10.71 19.04 7.37
C PHE A 126 10.70 18.18 8.66
N PRO A 127 10.74 16.84 8.56
CA PRO A 127 10.79 15.98 9.74
C PRO A 127 12.11 16.19 10.50
N THR A 128 12.05 15.99 11.81
CA THR A 128 13.24 16.06 12.67
C THR A 128 14.16 14.87 12.41
N LEU A 129 13.58 13.69 12.16
CA LEU A 129 14.27 12.41 12.01
C LEU A 129 15.32 12.22 13.11
N ASP A 130 14.90 12.29 14.38
CA ASP A 130 15.82 12.15 15.50
C ASP A 130 16.31 10.69 15.63
N PRO A 131 17.60 10.45 15.96
CA PRO A 131 18.11 9.10 16.17
C PRO A 131 17.35 8.28 17.23
N LEU A 132 16.79 8.93 18.26
CA LEU A 132 15.99 8.24 19.29
C LEU A 132 14.60 7.86 18.79
N ASP A 133 14.00 8.68 17.93
CA ASP A 133 12.71 8.36 17.30
C ASP A 133 12.89 7.21 16.31
N PHE A 134 13.97 7.23 15.51
CA PHE A 134 14.37 6.09 14.68
C PHE A 134 14.57 4.80 15.49
N ALA A 135 15.24 4.89 16.64
CA ALA A 135 15.46 3.74 17.52
C ALA A 135 14.17 3.23 18.21
N GLN A 136 13.16 4.09 18.35
CA GLN A 136 11.84 3.72 18.86
C GLN A 136 11.01 3.05 17.78
N GLU A 137 10.79 3.76 16.67
CA GLU A 137 9.88 3.36 15.59
C GLU A 137 10.47 2.26 14.72
N GLY A 138 11.72 2.37 14.31
CA GLY A 138 12.38 1.39 13.46
C GLY A 138 12.86 0.18 14.25
N TRP A 139 14.13 0.24 14.69
CA TRP A 139 14.74 -0.82 15.49
C TRP A 139 15.91 -0.32 16.33
N ARG A 140 16.24 -1.07 17.38
CA ARG A 140 17.43 -0.90 18.22
C ARG A 140 17.78 -2.20 18.92
N PHE A 141 19.00 -2.26 19.44
CA PHE A 141 19.36 -3.23 20.48
C PHE A 141 18.78 -2.79 21.83
N ASP A 142 18.41 -3.78 22.65
CA ASP A 142 18.14 -3.61 24.06
C ASP A 142 18.74 -4.79 24.85
N VAL A 143 18.84 -4.66 26.16
CA VAL A 143 19.27 -5.75 27.04
C VAL A 143 18.09 -6.68 27.29
N ASP A 144 18.33 -7.99 27.25
CA ASP A 144 17.30 -8.97 27.59
C ASP A 144 16.96 -8.86 29.09
N PRO A 145 15.69 -8.59 29.46
CA PRO A 145 15.30 -8.48 30.86
C PRO A 145 15.41 -9.83 31.62
N SER A 146 15.50 -10.95 30.91
CA SER A 146 15.69 -12.29 31.48
C SER A 146 17.16 -12.72 31.57
N ASP A 147 18.06 -12.07 30.81
CA ASP A 147 19.51 -12.27 30.84
C ASP A 147 20.24 -10.95 30.59
N ASP A 148 20.73 -10.32 31.67
CA ASP A 148 21.44 -9.05 31.66
C ASP A 148 22.77 -9.05 30.86
N ALA A 149 23.22 -10.22 30.41
CA ALA A 149 24.38 -10.39 29.54
C ALA A 149 24.01 -10.61 28.05
N ALA A 150 22.72 -10.70 27.72
CA ALA A 150 22.23 -10.93 26.37
C ALA A 150 21.60 -9.66 25.74
N LEU A 151 21.63 -9.61 24.41
CA LEU A 151 20.97 -8.59 23.61
C LEU A 151 19.68 -9.16 23.01
N LEU A 152 18.74 -8.28 22.72
CA LEU A 152 17.58 -8.54 21.86
C LEU A 152 17.30 -7.34 20.95
N TYR A 153 16.46 -7.53 19.94
CA TYR A 153 15.95 -6.44 19.11
C TYR A 153 14.64 -5.87 19.68
N LYS A 154 14.47 -4.55 19.60
CA LYS A 154 13.18 -3.86 19.84
C LYS A 154 12.95 -2.79 18.78
N GLY A 155 11.69 -2.49 18.51
CA GLY A 155 11.24 -1.41 17.62
C GLY A 155 9.75 -1.56 17.35
N VAL A 156 9.06 -0.49 16.95
CA VAL A 156 7.64 -0.56 16.59
C VAL A 156 7.49 -1.38 15.30
N VAL A 157 8.07 -0.91 14.21
CA VAL A 157 8.04 -1.56 12.89
C VAL A 157 8.70 -2.93 12.92
N TYR A 158 9.82 -3.10 13.64
CA TYR A 158 10.43 -4.43 13.80
C TYR A 158 9.45 -5.45 14.39
N ASN A 159 8.71 -5.09 15.44
CA ASN A 159 7.75 -6.00 16.07
C ASN A 159 6.48 -6.18 15.25
N GLU A 160 6.01 -5.11 14.58
CA GLU A 160 4.90 -5.16 13.65
C GLU A 160 5.18 -6.16 12.53
N MET A 161 6.33 -6.03 11.86
CA MET A 161 6.72 -6.93 10.78
C MET A 161 7.04 -8.34 11.29
N LYS A 162 7.56 -8.51 12.51
CA LYS A 162 7.70 -9.85 13.13
C LYS A 162 6.34 -10.51 13.35
N GLY A 163 5.32 -9.73 13.71
CA GLY A 163 3.93 -10.16 13.80
C GLY A 163 3.32 -10.49 12.43
N ALA A 164 3.42 -9.58 11.47
CA ALA A 164 2.88 -9.74 10.12
C ALA A 164 3.51 -10.95 9.40
N MET A 165 4.83 -11.09 9.48
CA MET A 165 5.58 -12.20 8.89
C MET A 165 5.43 -13.52 9.65
N SER A 166 4.68 -13.58 10.76
CA SER A 166 4.35 -14.86 11.40
C SER A 166 3.23 -15.61 10.67
N ALA A 167 2.41 -14.91 9.90
CA ALA A 167 1.34 -15.51 9.10
C ALA A 167 1.93 -16.25 7.87
N PRO A 168 1.60 -17.53 7.65
CA PRO A 168 2.05 -18.28 6.47
C PRO A 168 1.63 -17.64 5.15
N SER A 169 0.41 -17.08 5.08
CA SER A 169 -0.11 -16.38 3.90
C SER A 169 0.73 -15.14 3.53
N MET A 170 1.19 -14.36 4.52
CA MET A 170 2.07 -13.22 4.29
C MET A 170 3.46 -13.65 3.80
N GLN A 171 4.05 -14.69 4.39
CA GLN A 171 5.33 -15.24 3.91
C GLN A 171 5.21 -15.77 2.48
N LEU A 172 4.11 -16.45 2.17
CA LEU A 172 3.81 -16.96 0.84
C LEU A 172 3.64 -15.82 -0.17
N TRP A 173 2.91 -14.76 0.18
CA TRP A 173 2.75 -13.58 -0.66
C TRP A 173 4.09 -12.93 -1.00
N TYR A 174 4.94 -12.64 -0.01
CA TYR A 174 6.25 -12.03 -0.29
C TYR A 174 7.18 -12.95 -1.07
N GLN A 175 7.14 -14.27 -0.86
CA GLN A 175 7.87 -15.22 -1.69
C GLN A 175 7.37 -15.18 -3.15
N LEU A 176 6.05 -15.16 -3.35
CA LEU A 176 5.44 -15.06 -4.67
C LEU A 176 5.81 -13.74 -5.34
N GLN A 177 5.60 -12.62 -4.67
CA GLN A 177 5.89 -11.27 -5.14
C GLN A 177 7.37 -11.13 -5.55
N SER A 178 8.30 -11.59 -4.70
CA SER A 178 9.74 -11.56 -4.96
C SER A 178 10.16 -12.42 -6.17
N ALA A 179 9.41 -13.48 -6.46
CA ALA A 179 9.65 -14.35 -7.61
C ALA A 179 8.96 -13.84 -8.89
N ILE A 180 7.83 -13.15 -8.78
CA ILE A 180 7.13 -12.46 -9.87
C ILE A 180 7.98 -11.28 -10.35
N PHE A 181 8.40 -10.44 -9.41
CA PHE A 181 9.17 -9.22 -9.62
C PHE A 181 10.62 -9.45 -9.19
N ARG A 182 11.50 -9.77 -10.13
CA ARG A 182 12.90 -10.16 -9.86
C ARG A 182 13.87 -8.99 -10.04
N GLU A 183 13.52 -8.01 -10.87
CA GLU A 183 14.40 -6.89 -11.19
C GLU A 183 13.86 -5.54 -10.70
N THR A 184 12.55 -5.44 -10.48
CA THR A 184 11.90 -4.21 -10.04
C THR A 184 11.86 -4.08 -8.51
N VAL A 185 11.49 -2.89 -8.03
CA VAL A 185 11.37 -2.54 -6.60
C VAL A 185 10.47 -3.51 -5.82
N TYR A 186 9.45 -4.08 -6.47
CA TYR A 186 8.50 -5.01 -5.86
C TYR A 186 9.14 -6.35 -5.46
N HIS A 187 10.39 -6.61 -5.85
CA HIS A 187 11.18 -7.72 -5.33
C HIS A 187 11.38 -7.66 -3.81
N PHE A 188 11.45 -6.44 -3.27
CA PHE A 188 11.76 -6.18 -1.87
C PHE A 188 10.49 -6.08 -1.01
N ASN A 189 10.62 -6.50 0.25
CA ASN A 189 9.59 -6.22 1.25
C ASN A 189 9.74 -4.77 1.73
N SER A 190 8.92 -3.86 1.19
CA SER A 190 8.92 -2.44 1.55
C SER A 190 8.50 -2.16 3.00
N GLY A 191 7.71 -3.06 3.59
CA GLY A 191 7.35 -3.05 5.02
C GLY A 191 8.53 -3.43 5.93
N GLY A 192 9.44 -4.26 5.41
CA GLY A 192 10.66 -4.69 6.07
C GLY A 192 10.65 -6.17 6.46
N ASP A 193 11.65 -6.92 6.01
CA ASP A 193 11.91 -8.28 6.51
C ASP A 193 12.56 -8.17 7.90
N PRO A 194 12.00 -8.79 8.95
CA PRO A 194 12.56 -8.75 10.30
C PRO A 194 14.06 -9.12 10.39
N SER A 195 14.56 -9.96 9.48
CA SER A 195 15.97 -10.35 9.42
C SER A 195 16.87 -9.27 8.80
N CYS A 196 16.32 -8.37 7.99
CA CYS A 196 16.99 -7.27 7.30
C CYS A 196 16.79 -5.91 7.98
N ILE A 197 15.67 -5.67 8.69
CA ILE A 197 15.41 -4.42 9.42
C ILE A 197 16.62 -3.99 10.28
N PRO A 198 17.29 -4.89 11.03
CA PRO A 198 18.48 -4.55 11.82
C PRO A 198 19.72 -4.10 11.05
N GLU A 199 19.65 -4.00 9.73
CA GLU A 199 20.73 -3.52 8.87
C GLU A 199 20.54 -2.04 8.51
N LEU A 200 19.34 -1.48 8.70
CA LEU A 200 19.06 -0.08 8.45
C LEU A 200 19.79 0.82 9.44
N THR A 201 20.52 1.81 8.92
CA THR A 201 21.12 2.88 9.71
C THR A 201 20.29 4.16 9.65
N HIS A 202 20.38 4.98 10.71
CA HIS A 202 19.77 6.31 10.73
C HIS A 202 20.24 7.22 9.58
N ALA A 203 21.49 7.05 9.14
CA ALA A 203 22.02 7.80 8.00
C ALA A 203 21.34 7.39 6.68
N GLN A 204 21.11 6.09 6.47
CA GLN A 204 20.35 5.60 5.31
C GLN A 204 18.90 6.10 5.33
N LEU A 205 18.24 6.12 6.49
CA LEU A 205 16.89 6.69 6.64
C LEU A 205 16.84 8.16 6.17
N LYS A 206 17.76 8.99 6.65
CA LYS A 206 17.84 10.41 6.26
C LYS A 206 18.18 10.60 4.78
N ALA A 207 19.08 9.77 4.24
CA ALA A 207 19.41 9.79 2.82
C ALA A 207 18.21 9.38 1.96
N PHE A 208 17.44 8.39 2.40
CA PHE A 208 16.21 7.96 1.75
C PHE A 208 15.17 9.08 1.75
N HIS A 209 14.96 9.76 2.88
CA HIS A 209 14.10 10.95 2.95
C HIS A 209 14.54 12.05 1.99
N ALA A 210 15.82 12.45 2.05
CA ALA A 210 16.36 13.52 1.22
C ALA A 210 16.20 13.25 -0.28
N LYS A 211 16.31 11.98 -0.70
CA LYS A 211 16.12 11.56 -2.10
C LYS A 211 14.64 11.56 -2.51
N HIS A 212 13.77 10.96 -1.70
CA HIS A 212 12.40 10.63 -2.12
C HIS A 212 11.36 11.72 -1.78
N TYR A 213 11.57 12.49 -0.72
CA TYR A 213 10.58 13.45 -0.18
C TYR A 213 10.76 14.87 -0.73
N HIS A 214 11.59 15.05 -1.76
CA HIS A 214 11.73 16.34 -2.44
C HIS A 214 10.43 16.69 -3.20
N PRO A 215 9.92 17.95 -3.15
CA PRO A 215 8.65 18.29 -3.78
C PRO A 215 8.54 18.05 -5.27
N THR A 216 9.65 17.99 -6.01
CA THR A 216 9.66 17.58 -7.42
C THR A 216 8.95 16.23 -7.63
N HIS A 217 9.06 15.32 -6.66
CA HIS A 217 8.47 13.99 -6.72
C HIS A 217 7.09 13.92 -6.06
N ALA A 218 6.72 14.93 -5.27
CA ALA A 218 5.47 14.95 -4.54
C ALA A 218 4.25 15.02 -5.48
N ILE A 219 3.28 14.17 -5.20
CA ILE A 219 1.97 14.16 -5.83
C ILE A 219 0.96 14.62 -4.78
N PHE A 220 0.40 15.81 -4.98
CA PHE A 220 -0.66 16.34 -4.13
C PHE A 220 -2.03 16.00 -4.73
N MET A 221 -2.96 15.57 -3.89
CA MET A 221 -4.35 15.38 -4.26
C MET A 221 -5.28 16.02 -3.24
N THR A 222 -6.34 16.68 -3.72
CA THR A 222 -7.40 17.25 -2.87
C THR A 222 -8.78 16.90 -3.43
N TYR A 223 -9.77 16.77 -2.54
CA TYR A 223 -11.15 16.44 -2.87
C TYR A 223 -12.11 17.26 -2.02
N GLY A 224 -13.24 17.65 -2.61
CA GLY A 224 -14.37 18.25 -1.90
C GLY A 224 -14.72 19.65 -2.39
N ASN A 225 -15.43 20.39 -1.54
CA ASN A 225 -15.97 21.71 -1.88
C ASN A 225 -15.10 22.90 -1.45
N PHE A 226 -13.93 22.69 -0.84
CA PHE A 226 -13.04 23.78 -0.47
C PHE A 226 -12.34 24.38 -1.70
N PRO A 227 -12.18 25.72 -1.79
CA PRO A 227 -11.58 26.34 -2.96
C PRO A 227 -10.11 25.94 -3.16
N VAL A 228 -9.79 25.48 -4.37
CA VAL A 228 -8.43 25.07 -4.75
C VAL A 228 -7.35 26.14 -4.50
N SER A 229 -7.73 27.42 -4.62
CA SER A 229 -6.82 28.55 -4.36
C SER A 229 -6.32 28.60 -2.92
N GLU A 230 -7.10 28.11 -1.96
CA GLU A 230 -6.70 28.06 -0.55
C GLU A 230 -5.68 26.94 -0.31
N HIS A 231 -5.91 25.78 -0.91
CA HIS A 231 -4.94 24.68 -0.90
C HIS A 231 -3.60 25.12 -1.49
N HIS A 232 -3.61 25.79 -2.65
CA HIS A 232 -2.38 26.31 -3.28
C HIS A 232 -1.65 27.32 -2.40
N ALA A 233 -2.36 28.28 -1.80
CA ALA A 233 -1.75 29.28 -0.92
C ALA A 233 -1.10 28.62 0.32
N GLN A 234 -1.75 27.61 0.89
CA GLN A 234 -1.22 26.88 2.03
C GLN A 234 -0.05 25.98 1.66
N ILE A 235 -0.17 25.17 0.61
CA ILE A 235 0.92 24.28 0.15
C ILE A 235 2.18 25.10 -0.20
N GLU A 236 1.99 26.25 -0.86
CA GLU A 236 3.09 27.17 -1.18
C GLU A 236 3.74 27.75 0.08
N SER A 237 2.96 28.39 0.95
CA SER A 237 3.48 29.09 2.12
C SER A 237 4.01 28.18 3.23
N LEU A 238 3.48 26.95 3.33
CA LEU A 238 3.83 26.00 4.38
C LEU A 238 4.95 25.05 3.96
N ALA A 239 5.30 24.94 2.67
CA ALA A 239 6.34 24.04 2.20
C ALA A 239 7.04 24.48 0.91
N LEU A 240 6.32 24.62 -0.21
CA LEU A 240 6.96 24.62 -1.53
C LEU A 240 7.83 25.85 -1.84
N ASN A 241 7.59 26.99 -1.19
CA ASN A 241 8.37 28.20 -1.38
C ASN A 241 9.84 28.10 -0.90
N GLU A 242 10.19 27.05 -0.14
CA GLU A 242 11.55 26.78 0.35
C GLU A 242 12.36 25.89 -0.61
N PHE A 243 11.78 25.42 -1.71
CA PHE A 243 12.40 24.48 -2.63
C PHE A 243 12.54 25.02 -4.04
N SER A 244 13.59 24.57 -4.73
CA SER A 244 13.76 24.69 -6.18
C SER A 244 13.58 23.33 -6.84
N LYS A 245 13.26 23.29 -8.13
CA LYS A 245 13.20 22.02 -8.88
C LYS A 245 14.50 21.22 -8.76
N ASN A 246 14.38 19.95 -8.39
CA ASN A 246 15.41 18.92 -8.55
C ASN A 246 15.34 18.32 -9.98
N SER A 247 16.49 17.99 -10.56
CA SER A 247 16.61 17.34 -11.88
C SER A 247 16.56 15.81 -11.82
N GLU A 248 16.68 15.22 -10.63
CA GLU A 248 16.56 13.78 -10.44
C GLU A 248 15.15 13.32 -10.87
N SER A 249 15.09 12.21 -11.60
CA SER A 249 13.85 11.58 -12.04
C SER A 249 13.71 10.22 -11.37
N MET A 250 12.49 9.88 -10.99
CA MET A 250 12.15 8.56 -10.49
C MET A 250 11.51 7.78 -11.63
N SER A 251 12.01 6.57 -11.88
CA SER A 251 11.41 5.62 -12.81
C SER A 251 10.99 4.37 -12.05
N TRP A 252 9.86 3.83 -12.48
CA TRP A 252 9.43 2.48 -12.16
C TRP A 252 9.75 1.71 -13.41
N ASP A 253 10.53 0.65 -13.37
CA ASP A 253 10.73 -0.15 -14.57
C ASP A 253 9.62 -1.22 -14.64
N LEU A 254 9.29 -1.66 -15.85
CA LEU A 254 8.44 -2.84 -16.04
C LEU A 254 9.27 -4.08 -15.79
N GLU A 255 8.66 -5.12 -15.25
CA GLU A 255 9.33 -6.38 -14.98
C GLU A 255 9.61 -7.12 -16.30
N PRO A 256 10.86 -7.58 -16.52
CA PRO A 256 11.18 -8.40 -17.68
C PRO A 256 10.39 -9.71 -17.69
N ARG A 257 9.75 -10.01 -18.83
CA ARG A 257 8.89 -11.19 -18.96
C ARG A 257 9.67 -12.49 -18.90
N LEU A 258 9.22 -13.43 -18.07
CA LEU A 258 9.79 -14.78 -18.02
C LEU A 258 9.52 -15.54 -19.32
N VAL A 259 10.52 -16.33 -19.75
CA VAL A 259 10.42 -17.20 -20.92
C VAL A 259 9.76 -18.55 -20.61
N SER A 260 9.68 -18.92 -19.32
CA SER A 260 9.07 -20.16 -18.85
C SER A 260 8.55 -19.98 -17.42
N PRO A 261 7.48 -20.70 -17.03
CA PRO A 261 7.02 -20.71 -15.64
C PRO A 261 8.11 -21.18 -14.68
N ILE A 262 8.08 -20.67 -13.45
CA ILE A 262 9.02 -21.09 -12.39
C ILE A 262 8.28 -21.56 -11.14
N VAL A 263 8.91 -22.45 -10.38
CA VAL A 263 8.42 -22.92 -9.08
C VAL A 263 9.40 -22.45 -8.01
N VAL A 264 8.88 -21.82 -6.96
CA VAL A 264 9.65 -21.40 -5.79
C VAL A 264 9.12 -22.12 -4.56
N ASN A 265 10.04 -22.53 -3.69
CA ASN A 265 9.73 -23.31 -2.49
C ASN A 265 10.17 -22.56 -1.25
N GLY A 266 9.31 -22.53 -0.24
CA GLY A 266 9.54 -21.96 1.07
C GLY A 266 9.07 -22.88 2.19
N ASN A 267 9.41 -22.48 3.41
CA ASN A 267 8.96 -23.15 4.61
C ASN A 267 8.47 -22.12 5.63
N TYR A 268 7.42 -22.45 6.36
CA TYR A 268 6.93 -21.67 7.51
C TYR A 268 7.01 -22.51 8.78
N ALA A 269 7.06 -21.85 9.94
CA ALA A 269 7.13 -22.53 11.21
C ALA A 269 5.74 -23.00 11.65
N VAL A 270 5.65 -24.24 12.14
CA VAL A 270 4.47 -24.77 12.83
C VAL A 270 4.84 -25.11 14.28
N THR A 271 3.88 -24.96 15.18
CA THR A 271 4.09 -25.24 16.61
C THR A 271 3.58 -26.60 17.04
N ASP A 272 2.64 -27.18 16.30
CA ASP A 272 2.11 -28.52 16.56
C ASP A 272 2.43 -29.46 15.39
N VAL A 273 3.05 -30.60 15.70
CA VAL A 273 3.37 -31.68 14.75
C VAL A 273 2.09 -32.23 14.09
N SER A 274 0.94 -32.09 14.75
CA SER A 274 -0.35 -32.46 14.18
C SER A 274 -0.72 -31.60 12.94
N GLU A 275 -0.16 -30.40 12.83
CA GLU A 275 -0.29 -29.45 11.70
C GLU A 275 0.70 -29.74 10.55
N LEU A 276 1.34 -30.91 10.51
CA LEU A 276 2.22 -31.28 9.39
C LEU A 276 1.48 -31.85 8.19
N LYS A 277 0.32 -32.49 8.42
CA LYS A 277 -0.48 -33.08 7.34
C LYS A 277 -1.39 -32.01 6.76
N ARG A 278 -1.56 -32.04 5.44
CA ARG A 278 -2.44 -31.13 4.69
C ARG A 278 -2.27 -29.71 5.17
N SER A 279 -1.03 -29.24 5.14
CA SER A 279 -0.66 -27.93 5.69
C SER A 279 0.32 -27.21 4.76
N THR A 280 0.51 -27.72 3.54
CA THR A 280 1.19 -26.98 2.47
C THR A 280 0.23 -25.97 1.85
N HIS A 281 0.70 -24.75 1.64
CA HIS A 281 0.01 -23.73 0.86
C HIS A 281 0.65 -23.64 -0.53
N VAL A 282 -0.18 -23.53 -1.57
CA VAL A 282 0.30 -23.45 -2.97
C VAL A 282 -0.48 -22.38 -3.70
N VAL A 283 0.22 -21.39 -4.25
CA VAL A 283 -0.38 -20.29 -5.01
C VAL A 283 0.35 -20.09 -6.33
N TRP A 284 -0.42 -19.97 -7.39
CA TRP A 284 0.05 -19.57 -8.70
C TRP A 284 -0.25 -18.09 -8.93
N GLY A 285 0.75 -17.35 -9.38
CA GLY A 285 0.64 -15.94 -9.74
C GLY A 285 1.04 -15.70 -11.20
N TRP A 286 0.28 -14.87 -11.91
CA TRP A 286 0.56 -14.43 -13.27
C TRP A 286 0.76 -12.92 -13.29
N LEU A 287 1.90 -12.48 -13.84
CA LEU A 287 2.11 -11.07 -14.13
C LEU A 287 1.31 -10.69 -15.37
N LEU A 288 0.42 -9.73 -15.24
CA LEU A 288 -0.42 -9.20 -16.32
C LEU A 288 0.14 -7.86 -16.82
N GLY A 289 -0.72 -6.97 -17.33
CA GLY A 289 -0.31 -5.64 -17.81
C GLY A 289 -0.33 -4.56 -16.73
N GLU A 290 -0.25 -3.30 -17.15
CA GLU A 290 -0.08 -2.15 -16.25
C GLU A 290 -1.38 -1.75 -15.53
N SER A 291 -1.28 -1.40 -14.24
CA SER A 291 -2.40 -0.94 -13.40
C SER A 291 -2.89 0.47 -13.75
N ALA A 292 -2.02 1.27 -14.39
CA ALA A 292 -2.33 2.63 -14.85
C ALA A 292 -3.03 2.68 -16.22
N ASP A 293 -3.23 1.55 -16.91
CA ASP A 293 -4.05 1.49 -18.13
C ASP A 293 -5.49 1.05 -17.78
N PRO A 294 -6.50 1.93 -17.91
CA PRO A 294 -7.88 1.63 -17.51
C PRO A 294 -8.46 0.39 -18.21
N LYS A 295 -8.09 0.16 -19.48
CA LYS A 295 -8.57 -1.00 -20.23
C LYS A 295 -7.98 -2.30 -19.66
N THR A 296 -6.66 -2.36 -19.53
CA THR A 296 -5.97 -3.51 -18.94
C THR A 296 -6.46 -3.81 -17.52
N LEU A 297 -6.65 -2.76 -16.69
CA LEU A 297 -7.17 -2.91 -15.34
C LEU A 297 -8.57 -3.54 -15.32
N LEU A 298 -9.50 -3.03 -16.14
CA LEU A 298 -10.86 -3.57 -16.19
C LEU A 298 -10.91 -4.96 -16.85
N GLU A 299 -10.05 -5.25 -17.83
CA GLU A 299 -9.92 -6.60 -18.40
C GLU A 299 -9.45 -7.61 -17.35
N ALA A 300 -8.49 -7.23 -16.50
CA ALA A 300 -8.02 -8.08 -15.41
C ALA A 300 -9.09 -8.29 -14.32
N HIS A 301 -9.85 -7.25 -13.96
CA HIS A 301 -10.99 -7.37 -13.04
C HIS A 301 -12.11 -8.23 -13.62
N LEU A 302 -12.40 -8.11 -14.92
CA LEU A 302 -13.35 -8.99 -15.62
C LEU A 302 -12.88 -10.44 -15.59
N LEU A 303 -11.60 -10.69 -15.88
CA LEU A 303 -10.99 -12.01 -15.83
C LEU A 303 -11.08 -12.64 -14.43
N ALA A 304 -10.75 -11.88 -13.39
CA ALA A 304 -10.92 -12.31 -12.00
C ALA A 304 -12.39 -12.57 -11.64
N GLY A 305 -13.30 -11.72 -12.13
CA GLY A 305 -14.74 -11.89 -12.00
C GLY A 305 -15.23 -13.22 -12.58
N ILE A 306 -14.78 -13.55 -13.79
CA ILE A 306 -15.14 -14.79 -14.49
C ILE A 306 -14.65 -16.01 -13.72
N LEU A 307 -13.40 -15.98 -13.22
CA LEU A 307 -12.72 -17.14 -12.68
C LEU A 307 -12.98 -17.37 -11.19
N LEU A 308 -13.10 -16.31 -10.38
CA LEU A 308 -12.98 -16.40 -8.92
C LEU A 308 -14.12 -15.80 -8.09
N ASP A 309 -15.01 -14.98 -8.67
CA ASP A 309 -15.95 -14.12 -7.93
C ASP A 309 -16.93 -14.85 -6.99
N HIS A 310 -17.38 -16.05 -7.35
CA HIS A 310 -18.33 -16.83 -6.55
C HIS A 310 -18.11 -18.34 -6.68
N SER A 311 -18.73 -19.16 -5.84
CA SER A 311 -18.58 -20.63 -5.85
C SER A 311 -18.98 -21.35 -7.14
N ALA A 312 -19.74 -20.68 -8.02
CA ALA A 312 -20.05 -21.19 -9.37
C ALA A 312 -19.06 -20.72 -10.45
N SER A 313 -18.06 -19.90 -10.10
CA SER A 313 -17.02 -19.44 -11.02
C SER A 313 -16.08 -20.62 -11.26
N PRO A 314 -15.66 -20.92 -12.50
CA PRO A 314 -15.06 -22.22 -12.83
C PRO A 314 -13.82 -22.55 -12.00
N LEU A 315 -12.91 -21.57 -11.84
CA LEU A 315 -11.70 -21.78 -11.07
C LEU A 315 -11.99 -21.82 -9.56
N ARG A 316 -12.85 -20.93 -9.05
CA ARG A 316 -13.29 -20.98 -7.64
C ARG A 316 -13.92 -22.32 -7.29
N HIS A 317 -14.82 -22.81 -8.13
CA HIS A 317 -15.51 -24.09 -7.95
C HIS A 317 -14.52 -25.24 -7.83
N TYR A 318 -13.54 -25.30 -8.73
CA TYR A 318 -12.49 -26.30 -8.69
C TYR A 318 -11.68 -26.21 -7.38
N LEU A 319 -11.24 -25.01 -6.99
CA LEU A 319 -10.45 -24.81 -5.77
C LEU A 319 -11.23 -25.17 -4.49
N GLU A 320 -12.55 -24.97 -4.48
CA GLU A 320 -13.43 -25.31 -3.34
C GLU A 320 -13.82 -26.80 -3.28
N THR A 321 -13.70 -27.54 -4.37
CA THR A 321 -14.23 -28.92 -4.47
C THR A 321 -13.19 -29.99 -4.75
N THR A 322 -11.95 -29.62 -5.08
CA THR A 322 -10.85 -30.57 -5.26
C THR A 322 -10.58 -31.36 -3.98
N ALA A 323 -10.39 -32.68 -4.10
CA ALA A 323 -10.06 -33.53 -2.95
C ALA A 323 -8.58 -33.37 -2.51
N LEU A 324 -7.78 -32.67 -3.31
CA LEU A 324 -6.33 -32.53 -3.10
C LEU A 324 -5.98 -31.50 -2.03
N ALA A 325 -6.90 -30.58 -1.70
CA ALA A 325 -6.70 -29.49 -0.74
C ALA A 325 -7.93 -29.24 0.13
N ASP A 326 -7.80 -28.45 1.20
CA ASP A 326 -8.89 -28.20 2.16
C ASP A 326 -9.72 -26.97 1.80
N ALA A 327 -9.07 -25.92 1.29
CA ALA A 327 -9.73 -24.67 0.91
C ALA A 327 -8.95 -23.88 -0.16
N PRO A 328 -9.59 -22.94 -0.87
CA PRO A 328 -8.89 -21.94 -1.66
C PRO A 328 -7.99 -21.06 -0.78
N SER A 329 -6.85 -20.63 -1.30
CA SER A 329 -5.96 -19.70 -0.61
C SER A 329 -6.61 -18.31 -0.45
N GLU A 330 -6.34 -17.64 0.67
CA GLU A 330 -6.70 -16.23 0.89
C GLU A 330 -6.10 -15.27 -0.15
N LEU A 331 -5.03 -15.68 -0.85
CA LEU A 331 -4.38 -14.88 -1.89
C LEU A 331 -5.08 -14.96 -3.26
N CYS A 332 -6.16 -15.72 -3.40
CA CYS A 332 -6.89 -15.81 -4.67
C CYS A 332 -7.55 -14.47 -5.03
N GLY A 333 -7.27 -13.95 -6.23
CA GLY A 333 -7.86 -12.70 -6.70
C GLY A 333 -6.94 -11.95 -7.65
N LEU A 334 -7.15 -10.63 -7.73
CA LEU A 334 -6.31 -9.70 -8.47
C LEU A 334 -5.63 -8.76 -7.47
N ASP A 335 -4.31 -8.69 -7.51
CA ASP A 335 -3.55 -7.62 -6.86
C ASP A 335 -3.27 -6.52 -7.89
N ASP A 336 -3.80 -5.32 -7.60
CA ASP A 336 -3.65 -4.12 -8.42
C ASP A 336 -2.88 -3.00 -7.70
N SER A 337 -2.16 -3.35 -6.63
CA SER A 337 -1.42 -2.41 -5.79
C SER A 337 -0.08 -1.96 -6.38
N GLY A 338 0.52 -2.75 -7.28
CA GLY A 338 1.78 -2.45 -7.96
C GLY A 338 1.62 -1.74 -9.31
N ARG A 339 2.73 -1.53 -10.02
CA ARG A 339 2.75 -0.99 -11.40
C ARG A 339 2.13 -1.95 -12.41
N GLU A 340 2.39 -3.23 -12.26
CA GLU A 340 1.83 -4.30 -13.07
C GLU A 340 0.93 -5.18 -12.21
N LEU A 341 -0.18 -5.60 -12.80
CA LEU A 341 -1.23 -6.36 -12.13
C LEU A 341 -0.78 -7.82 -11.94
N VAL A 342 -1.20 -8.45 -10.84
CA VAL A 342 -0.95 -9.87 -10.58
C VAL A 342 -2.26 -10.61 -10.36
N PHE A 343 -2.54 -11.60 -11.20
CA PHE A 343 -3.64 -12.54 -10.96
C PHE A 343 -3.12 -13.73 -10.15
N CYS A 344 -3.81 -14.05 -9.06
CA CYS A 344 -3.45 -15.13 -8.15
C CYS A 344 -4.57 -16.15 -8.01
N CYS A 345 -4.21 -17.43 -7.98
CA CYS A 345 -5.12 -18.50 -7.57
C CYS A 345 -4.34 -19.62 -6.87
N GLY A 346 -4.97 -20.33 -5.94
CA GLY A 346 -4.28 -21.39 -5.21
C GLY A 346 -5.12 -22.01 -4.13
N VAL A 347 -4.49 -22.88 -3.35
CA VAL A 347 -5.11 -23.65 -2.28
C VAL A 347 -4.28 -23.62 -1.02
N GLU A 348 -4.95 -23.87 0.10
CA GLU A 348 -4.36 -24.23 1.37
C GLU A 348 -4.85 -25.60 1.83
N GLY A 349 -4.08 -26.20 2.72
CA GLY A 349 -4.38 -27.53 3.24
C GLY A 349 -4.10 -28.66 2.25
N THR A 350 -3.02 -28.56 1.47
CA THR A 350 -2.58 -29.61 0.52
C THR A 350 -1.27 -30.27 0.96
N GLU A 351 -0.81 -31.25 0.18
CA GLU A 351 0.48 -31.90 0.30
C GLU A 351 1.39 -31.54 -0.88
N TYR A 352 2.70 -31.53 -0.65
CA TYR A 352 3.70 -31.19 -1.68
C TYR A 352 3.59 -32.08 -2.94
N GLU A 353 3.24 -33.35 -2.76
CA GLU A 353 3.09 -34.32 -3.85
C GLU A 353 1.90 -34.01 -4.78
N HIS A 354 0.93 -33.21 -4.35
CA HIS A 354 -0.21 -32.81 -5.17
C HIS A 354 0.06 -31.57 -6.04
N VAL A 355 1.22 -30.89 -5.90
CA VAL A 355 1.50 -29.61 -6.58
C VAL A 355 1.39 -29.73 -8.10
N ASP A 356 1.98 -30.77 -8.69
CA ASP A 356 1.96 -30.97 -10.14
C ASP A 356 0.55 -31.29 -10.64
N GLN A 357 -0.19 -32.14 -9.91
CA GLN A 357 -1.57 -32.47 -10.25
C GLN A 357 -2.49 -31.24 -10.16
N LEU A 358 -2.36 -30.44 -9.09
CA LEU A 358 -3.11 -29.20 -8.93
C LEU A 358 -2.80 -28.21 -10.06
N ASN A 359 -1.52 -28.07 -10.46
CA ASN A 359 -1.13 -27.23 -11.58
C ASN A 359 -1.83 -27.66 -12.87
N ASP A 360 -1.78 -28.96 -13.20
CA ASP A 360 -2.37 -29.48 -14.44
C ASP A 360 -3.89 -29.33 -14.46
N GLU A 361 -4.56 -29.56 -13.32
CA GLU A 361 -6.00 -29.40 -13.19
C GLU A 361 -6.43 -27.92 -13.28
N ILE A 362 -5.66 -26.98 -12.69
CA ILE A 362 -5.90 -25.53 -12.84
C ILE A 362 -5.77 -25.12 -14.31
N LEU A 363 -4.69 -25.52 -14.99
CA LEU A 363 -4.49 -25.17 -16.40
C LEU A 363 -5.56 -25.77 -17.29
N ARG A 364 -6.04 -26.98 -16.99
CA ARG A 364 -7.18 -27.57 -17.69
C ARG A 364 -8.45 -26.74 -17.49
N VAL A 365 -8.75 -26.29 -16.27
CA VAL A 365 -9.91 -25.40 -16.04
C VAL A 365 -9.79 -24.11 -16.86
N LEU A 366 -8.59 -23.52 -16.92
CA LEU A 366 -8.36 -22.31 -17.72
C LEU A 366 -8.53 -22.58 -19.23
N GLU A 367 -8.05 -23.70 -19.74
CA GLU A 367 -8.25 -24.13 -21.12
C GLU A 367 -9.73 -24.40 -21.43
N ASP A 368 -10.46 -25.04 -20.52
CA ASP A 368 -11.90 -25.31 -20.66
C ASP A 368 -12.69 -23.99 -20.72
N VAL A 369 -12.37 -23.02 -19.86
CA VAL A 369 -12.97 -21.68 -19.89
C VAL A 369 -12.61 -20.94 -21.19
N ALA A 370 -11.36 -21.05 -21.65
CA ALA A 370 -10.96 -20.44 -22.91
C ALA A 370 -11.71 -21.06 -24.12
N ALA A 371 -11.92 -22.37 -24.12
CA ALA A 371 -12.55 -23.07 -25.24
C ALA A 371 -14.09 -22.99 -25.24
N ALA A 372 -14.71 -23.09 -24.06
CA ALA A 372 -16.17 -23.11 -23.93
C ALA A 372 -16.78 -21.73 -23.64
N GLY A 373 -15.97 -20.79 -23.14
CA GLY A 373 -16.43 -19.51 -22.63
C GLY A 373 -17.26 -19.64 -21.35
N VAL A 374 -17.98 -18.57 -21.02
CA VAL A 374 -18.97 -18.55 -19.94
C VAL A 374 -20.29 -17.94 -20.44
N GLU A 375 -21.37 -18.24 -19.72
CA GLU A 375 -22.70 -17.71 -20.02
C GLU A 375 -22.68 -16.17 -20.11
N HIS A 376 -23.18 -15.62 -21.23
CA HIS A 376 -23.14 -14.17 -21.48
C HIS A 376 -23.83 -13.35 -20.38
N ARG A 377 -24.91 -13.88 -19.78
CA ARG A 377 -25.58 -13.24 -18.63
C ARG A 377 -24.64 -13.04 -17.42
N SER A 378 -23.69 -13.95 -17.22
CA SER A 378 -22.71 -13.86 -16.13
C SER A 378 -21.70 -12.76 -16.42
N LEU A 379 -21.27 -12.61 -17.68
CA LEU A 379 -20.39 -11.52 -18.10
C LEU A 379 -21.05 -10.15 -17.86
N VAL A 380 -22.32 -10.01 -18.27
CA VAL A 380 -23.09 -8.78 -18.02
C VAL A 380 -23.19 -8.48 -16.52
N ALA A 381 -23.50 -9.50 -15.70
CA ALA A 381 -23.60 -9.32 -14.25
C ALA A 381 -22.27 -8.91 -13.60
N ILE A 382 -21.13 -9.39 -14.09
CA ILE A 382 -19.80 -8.98 -13.64
C ILE A 382 -19.57 -7.51 -13.97
N LEU A 383 -19.83 -7.10 -15.22
CA LEU A 383 -19.67 -5.70 -15.65
C LEU A 383 -20.61 -4.75 -14.89
N ASP A 384 -21.85 -5.15 -14.64
CA ASP A 384 -22.81 -4.37 -13.84
C ASP A 384 -22.31 -4.17 -12.41
N ARG A 385 -21.70 -5.19 -11.81
CA ARG A 385 -21.10 -5.07 -10.47
C ARG A 385 -19.89 -4.15 -10.47
N MET A 386 -19.04 -4.23 -11.50
CA MET A 386 -17.90 -3.33 -11.66
C MET A 386 -18.35 -1.87 -11.80
N GLU A 387 -19.38 -1.61 -12.60
CA GLU A 387 -19.99 -0.28 -12.72
C GLU A 387 -20.59 0.19 -11.38
N MET A 388 -21.26 -0.70 -10.65
CA MET A 388 -21.81 -0.39 -9.32
C MET A 388 -20.72 -0.05 -8.31
N ALA A 389 -19.66 -0.86 -8.21
CA ALA A 389 -18.53 -0.62 -7.30
C ALA A 389 -17.80 0.71 -7.60
N GLN A 390 -17.83 1.14 -8.86
CA GLN A 390 -17.23 2.40 -9.28
C GLN A 390 -18.07 3.60 -8.88
N ARG A 391 -19.39 3.46 -8.89
CA ARG A 391 -20.35 4.51 -8.52
C ARG A 391 -20.75 4.50 -7.05
N ASP A 392 -20.42 3.43 -6.32
CA ASP A 392 -20.78 3.31 -4.93
C ASP A 392 -20.06 4.36 -4.08
N ILE A 393 -20.84 5.11 -3.31
CA ILE A 393 -20.35 6.02 -2.29
C ILE A 393 -20.50 5.25 -0.97
N GLY A 394 -19.51 4.42 -0.68
CA GLY A 394 -19.54 3.56 0.50
C GLY A 394 -19.69 4.34 1.80
N GLY A 395 -20.54 3.85 2.70
CA GLY A 395 -20.70 4.35 4.06
C GLY A 395 -19.94 3.46 5.05
N GLY A 396 -18.61 3.61 5.15
CA GLY A 396 -17.83 2.78 6.05
C GLY A 396 -16.39 3.25 6.19
N GLY A 397 -16.07 3.93 7.29
CA GLY A 397 -14.71 4.22 7.78
C GLY A 397 -13.80 5.09 6.90
N TYR A 398 -13.60 4.69 5.64
CA TYR A 398 -12.69 5.32 4.68
C TYR A 398 -13.43 6.34 3.79
N PRO A 399 -13.12 7.64 3.89
CA PRO A 399 -13.78 8.69 3.13
C PRO A 399 -13.78 8.46 1.62
N TYR A 400 -14.91 8.74 0.97
CA TYR A 400 -15.06 8.58 -0.48
C TYR A 400 -14.01 9.36 -1.29
N GLY A 401 -13.68 10.59 -0.90
CA GLY A 401 -12.61 11.36 -1.55
C GLY A 401 -11.25 10.65 -1.55
N LEU A 402 -10.91 9.94 -0.47
CA LEU A 402 -9.67 9.17 -0.38
C LEU A 402 -9.72 7.87 -1.20
N GLN A 403 -10.90 7.27 -1.40
CA GLN A 403 -11.08 6.15 -2.34
C GLN A 403 -10.78 6.59 -3.77
N LEU A 404 -11.31 7.74 -4.19
CA LEU A 404 -11.05 8.29 -5.52
C LEU A 404 -9.57 8.65 -5.71
N MET A 405 -8.93 9.24 -4.70
CA MET A 405 -7.48 9.51 -4.74
C MET A 405 -6.67 8.22 -4.89
N GLY A 406 -7.00 7.17 -4.14
CA GLY A 406 -6.35 5.87 -4.28
C GLY A 406 -6.46 5.30 -5.69
N ARG A 407 -7.66 5.36 -6.31
CA ARG A 407 -7.89 4.90 -7.70
C ARG A 407 -7.11 5.73 -8.74
N ALA A 408 -6.94 7.03 -8.51
CA ALA A 408 -6.23 7.92 -9.44
C ALA A 408 -4.69 7.90 -9.24
N LEU A 409 -4.21 7.53 -8.06
CA LEU A 409 -2.80 7.60 -7.68
C LEU A 409 -1.86 6.80 -8.61
N PRO A 410 -2.18 5.57 -9.05
CA PRO A 410 -1.35 4.83 -10.01
C PRO A 410 -1.08 5.62 -11.29
N GLY A 411 -2.11 6.30 -11.84
CA GLY A 411 -1.93 7.13 -13.02
C GLY A 411 -0.95 8.28 -12.77
N ALA A 412 -0.99 8.87 -11.57
CA ALA A 412 -0.05 9.91 -11.21
C ALA A 412 1.37 9.37 -10.98
N LEU A 413 1.52 8.24 -10.27
CA LEU A 413 2.82 7.64 -10.00
C LEU A 413 3.52 7.23 -11.31
N TYR A 414 2.84 6.46 -12.15
CA TYR A 414 3.44 5.81 -13.32
C TYR A 414 3.45 6.67 -14.60
N GLY A 415 3.07 7.94 -14.49
CA GLY A 415 3.12 8.89 -15.61
C GLY A 415 1.99 8.75 -16.64
N ALA A 416 0.90 8.07 -16.29
CA ALA A 416 -0.32 8.03 -17.08
C ALA A 416 -1.27 9.19 -16.72
N ASP A 417 -2.48 9.20 -17.29
CA ASP A 417 -3.52 10.18 -16.96
C ASP A 417 -4.35 9.70 -15.76
N PRO A 418 -4.23 10.32 -14.56
CA PRO A 418 -4.98 9.90 -13.38
C PRO A 418 -6.49 10.01 -13.56
N SER A 419 -6.95 10.94 -14.40
CA SER A 419 -8.39 11.15 -14.64
C SER A 419 -9.00 10.04 -15.49
N ALA A 420 -8.20 9.32 -16.27
CA ALA A 420 -8.66 8.19 -17.07
C ALA A 420 -8.99 6.95 -16.21
N LEU A 421 -8.36 6.82 -15.04
CA LEU A 421 -8.66 5.76 -14.06
C LEU A 421 -9.97 5.99 -13.30
N LEU A 422 -10.49 7.23 -13.35
CA LEU A 422 -11.78 7.59 -12.77
C LEU A 422 -12.89 7.67 -13.82
N ASP A 423 -12.57 8.17 -15.01
CA ASP A 423 -13.51 8.32 -16.14
C ASP A 423 -13.54 7.07 -17.02
N ILE A 424 -14.05 5.97 -16.46
CA ILE A 424 -14.02 4.65 -17.08
C ILE A 424 -15.30 4.29 -17.85
N ASP A 425 -16.32 5.15 -17.90
CA ASP A 425 -17.62 4.85 -18.55
C ASP A 425 -17.43 4.40 -20.00
N GLY A 426 -16.53 5.05 -20.74
CA GLY A 426 -16.21 4.68 -22.12
C GLY A 426 -15.54 3.31 -22.26
N VAL A 427 -14.70 2.94 -21.29
CA VAL A 427 -14.01 1.64 -21.26
C VAL A 427 -15.00 0.53 -20.90
N LEU A 428 -15.90 0.78 -19.95
CA LEU A 428 -16.98 -0.16 -19.60
C LEU A 428 -17.93 -0.38 -20.78
N ALA A 429 -18.26 0.66 -21.55
CA ALA A 429 -19.08 0.53 -22.75
C ALA A 429 -18.37 -0.30 -23.83
N ASP A 430 -17.08 -0.06 -24.09
CA ASP A 430 -16.28 -0.88 -25.02
C ASP A 430 -16.21 -2.35 -24.57
N LEU A 431 -16.01 -2.60 -23.28
CA LEU A 431 -16.04 -3.97 -22.74
C LEU A 431 -17.40 -4.63 -22.91
N ARG A 432 -18.50 -3.91 -22.66
CA ARG A 432 -19.87 -4.41 -22.88
C ARG A 432 -20.11 -4.83 -24.32
N ASP A 433 -19.61 -4.07 -25.29
CA ASP A 433 -19.71 -4.44 -26.70
C ASP A 433 -18.85 -5.67 -27.03
N ARG A 434 -17.62 -5.74 -26.50
CA ARG A 434 -16.68 -6.84 -26.74
C ARG A 434 -17.13 -8.18 -26.18
N ILE A 435 -17.76 -8.21 -25.00
CA ILE A 435 -18.27 -9.48 -24.42
C ILE A 435 -19.42 -10.10 -25.22
N GLY A 436 -19.94 -9.40 -26.23
CA GLY A 436 -20.87 -9.97 -27.21
C GLY A 436 -20.21 -10.94 -28.19
N ASP A 437 -18.89 -10.86 -28.37
CA ASP A 437 -18.10 -11.82 -29.15
C ASP A 437 -17.51 -12.91 -28.24
N PRO A 438 -17.91 -14.19 -28.37
CA PRO A 438 -17.32 -15.28 -27.60
C PRO A 438 -15.78 -15.39 -27.76
N GLY A 439 -15.24 -15.01 -28.93
CA GLY A 439 -13.80 -15.04 -29.19
C GLY A 439 -13.00 -14.04 -28.36
N TYR A 440 -13.65 -13.02 -27.80
CA TYR A 440 -12.99 -12.06 -26.92
C TYR A 440 -12.60 -12.67 -25.57
N ILE A 441 -13.51 -13.41 -24.92
CA ILE A 441 -13.23 -14.08 -23.63
C ILE A 441 -12.19 -15.18 -23.82
N GLU A 442 -12.29 -15.94 -24.91
CA GLU A 442 -11.27 -16.93 -25.27
C GLU A 442 -9.89 -16.26 -25.33
N SER A 443 -9.77 -15.19 -26.11
CA SER A 443 -8.50 -14.48 -26.30
C SER A 443 -7.97 -13.92 -24.99
N LEU A 444 -8.84 -13.31 -24.17
CA LEU A 444 -8.48 -12.75 -22.86
C LEU A 444 -7.89 -13.81 -21.92
N VAL A 445 -8.57 -14.96 -21.76
CA VAL A 445 -8.08 -16.04 -20.88
C VAL A 445 -6.79 -16.65 -21.42
N ARG A 446 -6.70 -16.82 -22.75
CA ARG A 446 -5.51 -17.37 -23.39
C ARG A 446 -4.29 -16.48 -23.24
N ASP A 447 -4.43 -15.19 -23.53
CA ASP A 447 -3.33 -14.24 -23.53
C ASP A 447 -2.86 -13.92 -22.11
N CYS A 448 -3.79 -13.73 -21.17
CA CYS A 448 -3.46 -13.37 -19.80
C CYS A 448 -2.93 -14.55 -18.98
N LEU A 449 -3.42 -15.78 -19.20
CA LEU A 449 -3.16 -16.91 -18.30
C LEU A 449 -2.59 -18.15 -18.98
N VAL A 450 -3.24 -18.69 -20.02
CA VAL A 450 -2.87 -19.99 -20.60
C VAL A 450 -1.51 -19.92 -21.31
N ASN A 451 -1.33 -18.94 -22.19
CA ASN A 451 -0.12 -18.74 -22.98
C ASN A 451 0.92 -17.90 -22.24
N ASN A 452 0.53 -17.22 -21.16
CA ASN A 452 1.42 -16.37 -20.38
C ASN A 452 2.45 -17.22 -19.62
N ARG A 453 3.72 -17.04 -20.01
CA ARG A 453 4.87 -17.74 -19.42
C ARG A 453 5.39 -17.09 -18.15
N HIS A 454 4.97 -15.86 -17.85
CA HIS A 454 5.27 -15.17 -16.59
C HIS A 454 4.37 -15.66 -15.47
N ARG A 455 4.49 -16.96 -15.19
CA ARG A 455 3.72 -17.68 -14.17
C ARG A 455 4.66 -18.24 -13.12
N ILE A 456 4.35 -17.97 -11.87
CA ILE A 456 5.08 -18.47 -10.71
C ILE A 456 4.17 -19.45 -9.97
N CYS A 457 4.70 -20.58 -9.52
CA CYS A 457 4.08 -21.42 -8.49
C CYS A 457 4.89 -21.26 -7.21
N ALA A 458 4.30 -20.67 -6.17
CA ALA A 458 4.90 -20.55 -4.86
C ALA A 458 4.34 -21.63 -3.93
N VAL A 459 5.24 -22.41 -3.33
CA VAL A 459 4.91 -23.55 -2.46
C VAL A 459 5.48 -23.29 -1.08
N MET A 460 4.63 -23.22 -0.06
CA MET A 460 5.01 -22.92 1.32
C MET A 460 4.66 -24.09 2.24
N ARG A 461 5.68 -24.80 2.74
CA ARG A 461 5.54 -26.06 3.49
C ARG A 461 5.72 -25.86 5.00
N PRO A 462 5.03 -26.61 5.85
CA PRO A 462 5.24 -26.54 7.30
C PRO A 462 6.60 -27.14 7.68
N ASP A 463 7.26 -26.56 8.69
CA ASP A 463 8.54 -27.03 9.24
C ASP A 463 8.57 -26.84 10.76
N GLU A 464 8.43 -27.96 11.47
CA GLU A 464 8.39 -28.03 12.95
C GLU A 464 9.69 -27.59 13.63
N HIS A 465 10.79 -27.50 12.89
CA HIS A 465 12.09 -27.10 13.40
C HIS A 465 12.47 -25.66 13.02
N LYS A 466 11.70 -25.00 12.16
CA LYS A 466 12.04 -23.66 11.65
C LYS A 466 12.11 -22.63 12.77
N PHE A 467 11.12 -22.60 13.67
CA PHE A 467 11.09 -21.64 14.78
C PHE A 467 12.36 -21.72 15.65
N GLU A 468 12.74 -22.93 16.08
CA GLU A 468 13.93 -23.11 16.91
C GLU A 468 15.23 -22.80 16.14
N ARG A 469 15.30 -23.12 14.84
CA ARG A 469 16.44 -22.75 14.00
C ARG A 469 16.58 -21.23 13.84
N ASP A 470 15.48 -20.54 13.56
CA ASP A 470 15.45 -19.09 13.40
C ASP A 470 15.85 -18.39 14.71
N LYS A 471 15.29 -18.83 15.84
CA LYS A 471 15.62 -18.33 17.18
C LYS A 471 17.09 -18.57 17.54
N ALA A 472 17.62 -19.77 17.27
CA ALA A 472 19.02 -20.09 17.52
C ALA A 472 19.96 -19.23 16.65
N SER A 473 19.60 -19.01 15.38
CA SER A 473 20.33 -18.15 14.45
C SER A 473 20.36 -16.69 14.91
N GLU A 474 19.21 -16.15 15.34
CA GLU A 474 19.09 -14.79 15.89
C GLU A 474 19.95 -14.63 17.15
N SER A 475 19.83 -15.54 18.11
CA SER A 475 20.64 -15.53 19.34
C SER A 475 22.14 -15.64 19.06
N ALA A 476 22.55 -16.47 18.08
CA ALA A 476 23.95 -16.60 17.69
C ALA A 476 24.47 -15.31 17.05
N ARG A 477 23.68 -14.65 16.18
CA ARG A 477 24.02 -13.35 15.57
C ARG A 477 24.22 -12.28 16.64
N LEU A 478 23.30 -12.18 17.60
CA LEU A 478 23.37 -11.23 18.71
C LEU A 478 24.56 -11.49 19.63
N ALA A 479 24.83 -12.75 19.98
CA ALA A 479 25.99 -13.12 20.78
C ALA A 479 27.33 -12.82 20.08
N ALA A 480 27.39 -13.00 18.75
CA ALA A 480 28.57 -12.64 17.96
C ALA A 480 28.82 -11.13 17.96
N MET A 481 27.77 -10.31 17.94
CA MET A 481 27.86 -8.84 18.01
C MET A 481 28.43 -8.34 19.35
N LEU A 482 28.33 -9.12 20.43
CA LEU A 482 28.97 -8.80 21.72
C LEU A 482 30.46 -9.17 21.78
N LYS A 483 30.94 -10.06 20.91
CA LYS A 483 32.31 -10.63 20.98
C LYS A 483 33.23 -10.20 19.80
N GLY A 484 32.71 -9.44 18.84
CA GLY A 484 33.41 -9.06 17.61
C GLY A 484 34.40 -7.88 17.76
N LYS A 485 35.17 -7.58 16.69
CA LYS A 485 36.11 -6.45 16.65
C LYS A 485 35.43 -5.08 16.83
N ASN A 486 34.15 -4.98 16.46
CA ASN A 486 33.28 -3.82 16.69
C ASN A 486 32.20 -4.19 17.73
N ALA A 487 32.62 -4.79 18.85
CA ALA A 487 31.70 -5.29 19.87
C ALA A 487 30.75 -4.19 20.37
N ILE A 488 29.46 -4.52 20.41
CA ILE A 488 28.44 -3.66 21.00
C ILE A 488 28.67 -3.63 22.51
N SER A 489 28.69 -2.43 23.09
CA SER A 489 28.88 -2.23 24.53
C SER A 489 27.53 -2.24 25.26
N LEU A 490 27.30 -3.24 26.10
CA LEU A 490 26.10 -3.30 26.95
C LEU A 490 25.87 -2.02 27.78
N PRO A 491 26.91 -1.40 28.39
CA PRO A 491 26.77 -0.07 29.01
C PRO A 491 26.24 1.02 28.07
N GLN A 492 26.66 1.03 26.80
CA GLN A 492 26.16 2.00 25.81
C GLN A 492 24.70 1.74 25.46
N ILE A 493 24.30 0.47 25.30
CA ILE A 493 22.91 0.09 25.05
C ILE A 493 22.01 0.49 26.23
N ARG A 494 22.42 0.21 27.46
CA ARG A 494 21.69 0.66 28.67
C ARG A 494 21.56 2.19 28.74
N ALA A 495 22.64 2.92 28.41
CA ALA A 495 22.61 4.37 28.37
C ALA A 495 21.66 4.91 27.29
N GLN A 496 21.63 4.30 26.10
CA GLN A 496 20.69 4.65 25.04
C GLN A 496 19.24 4.37 25.44
N ALA A 497 18.96 3.21 26.04
CA ALA A 497 17.64 2.86 26.55
C ALA A 497 17.16 3.86 27.61
N ALA A 498 18.04 4.28 28.53
CA ALA A 498 17.73 5.30 29.52
C ALA A 498 17.44 6.69 28.89
N ARG A 499 18.20 7.09 27.86
CA ARG A 499 17.93 8.34 27.12
C ARG A 499 16.58 8.29 26.41
N LEU A 500 16.29 7.18 25.72
CA LEU A 500 15.01 7.00 25.05
C LEU A 500 13.86 7.06 26.06
N LYS A 501 13.99 6.36 27.20
CA LYS A 501 12.98 6.38 28.26
C LYS A 501 12.76 7.80 28.82
N SER A 502 13.83 8.55 29.04
CA SER A 502 13.74 9.94 29.48
C SER A 502 13.01 10.82 28.47
N ARG A 503 13.24 10.64 27.16
CA ARG A 503 12.53 11.37 26.08
C ARG A 503 11.06 10.97 26.02
N GLN A 504 10.74 9.69 26.22
CA GLN A 504 9.36 9.19 26.25
C GLN A 504 8.55 9.72 27.44
N ASP A 505 9.22 9.97 28.56
CA ASP A 505 8.60 10.48 29.78
C ASP A 505 8.58 12.03 29.83
N GLU A 506 9.23 12.70 28.86
CA GLU A 506 9.27 14.17 28.78
C GLU A 506 7.87 14.75 28.47
N PRO A 507 7.37 15.71 29.26
CA PRO A 507 6.09 16.34 29.01
C PRO A 507 6.08 17.09 27.67
N ALA A 508 5.23 16.66 26.73
CA ALA A 508 5.08 17.34 25.44
C ALA A 508 4.30 18.66 25.59
N ASN A 509 4.86 19.77 25.11
CA ASN A 509 4.15 21.05 25.03
C ASN A 509 3.12 21.05 23.89
N ALA A 510 1.95 20.49 24.16
CA ALA A 510 0.86 20.37 23.19
C ALA A 510 0.39 21.71 22.60
N GLU A 511 0.60 22.84 23.29
CA GLU A 511 0.11 24.15 22.87
C GLU A 511 0.77 24.68 21.59
N ILE A 512 1.90 24.10 21.17
CA ILE A 512 2.55 24.41 19.89
C ILE A 512 1.73 23.90 18.69
N LEU A 513 1.04 22.77 18.87
CA LEU A 513 0.19 22.22 17.82
C LEU A 513 -1.09 23.07 17.67
N PRO A 514 -1.67 23.15 16.46
CA PRO A 514 -2.97 23.77 16.29
C PRO A 514 -4.07 22.96 16.99
N LYS A 515 -5.17 23.62 17.35
CA LYS A 515 -6.36 22.98 17.94
C LYS A 515 -7.65 23.62 17.46
N LEU A 516 -8.69 22.81 17.44
CA LEU A 516 -10.06 23.30 17.44
C LEU A 516 -10.49 23.72 18.86
N THR A 517 -11.53 24.55 18.91
CA THR A 517 -12.20 25.00 20.12
C THR A 517 -13.65 24.55 20.09
N LEU A 518 -14.35 24.64 21.22
CA LEU A 518 -15.81 24.38 21.27
C LEU A 518 -16.61 25.26 20.30
N ALA A 519 -16.10 26.44 19.92
CA ALA A 519 -16.75 27.31 18.94
C ALA A 519 -16.70 26.74 17.51
N ASP A 520 -15.76 25.84 17.23
CA ASP A 520 -15.58 25.21 15.92
C ASP A 520 -16.45 23.95 15.75
N VAL A 521 -17.11 23.49 16.82
CA VAL A 521 -18.03 22.33 16.78
C VAL A 521 -19.43 22.80 16.40
N PRO A 522 -20.06 22.24 15.35
CA PRO A 522 -21.44 22.58 14.98
C PRO A 522 -22.40 22.39 16.15
N ARG A 523 -23.14 23.44 16.50
CA ARG A 523 -24.09 23.43 17.64
C ARG A 523 -25.34 22.58 17.40
N ARG A 524 -25.63 22.27 16.13
CA ARG A 524 -26.78 21.44 15.72
C ARG A 524 -26.26 20.35 14.81
N ARG A 525 -26.78 19.13 14.99
CA ARG A 525 -26.61 18.07 14.00
C ARG A 525 -27.36 18.48 12.73
N PRO A 526 -26.84 18.16 11.54
CA PRO A 526 -27.59 18.35 10.29
C PRO A 526 -28.96 17.69 10.42
N GLU A 527 -30.04 18.43 10.14
CA GLU A 527 -31.37 17.84 10.05
C GLU A 527 -31.40 17.00 8.77
N VAL A 528 -31.66 15.70 8.91
CA VAL A 528 -31.94 14.85 7.75
C VAL A 528 -33.37 15.15 7.32
N SER A 529 -33.53 16.05 6.35
CA SER A 529 -34.83 16.24 5.70
C SER A 529 -35.09 15.03 4.82
N GLY A 530 -35.81 14.03 5.37
CA GLY A 530 -36.34 12.94 4.57
C GLY A 530 -37.29 13.51 3.54
N GLY A 531 -36.85 13.59 2.28
CA GLY A 531 -37.75 13.82 1.17
C GLY A 531 -38.77 12.69 1.16
N THR A 532 -40.01 12.99 1.51
CA THR A 532 -41.13 12.09 1.26
C THR A 532 -41.28 12.05 -0.26
N THR A 533 -40.73 11.02 -0.88
CA THR A 533 -41.12 10.63 -2.24
C THR A 533 -42.56 10.15 -2.17
N THR A 534 -43.51 11.08 -2.29
CA THR A 534 -44.90 10.79 -2.65
C THR A 534 -45.04 10.58 -4.14
#